data_AF-A0A2V6D1S9-F1
#
_entry.id   AF-A0A2V6D1S9-F1
#
_cell.length_a   1.000
_cell.length_b   1.000
_cell.length_c   1.000
_cell.angle_alpha   90.00
_cell.angle_beta   90.00
_cell.angle_gamma   90.00
#
_symmetry.space_group_name_H-M   'P 1'
#
loop_
_entity.id
_entity.type
_entity.pdbx_description
1 polymer ?
#
loop_
_entity_poly.entity_id
_entity_poly.type
_entity_poly.pdbx_seq_one_letter_code
_entity_poly.pdbx_strand_id
1 'polypeptide(L)'
;GDLHLFLLSSSEDDWYDRGREVVTHYWQPSEVFQLARLMKLFLGVTANAFDLKAALLAGHAQHPVIVHFPIALFIASVVFDALALWRKRPILAAVAFYNLVGAAATIPFAIATGLGAWRWQLEGAVLKGNLRLHLICALTSASLIFILCWMRSRLRAKGMAPGTVYVAVTFLALMMITLTGHLGGILSGIETP
;
A
#
# COMPACT_ATOMS: atom_id res chain seq x y z
N GLY A 1 -42.14 -56.91 51.64
CA GLY A 1 -42.20 -57.02 50.18
C GLY A 1 -42.54 -55.65 49.65
N ASP A 2 -41.83 -55.22 48.61
CA ASP A 2 -42.19 -54.11 47.73
C ASP A 2 -41.88 -52.67 48.20
N LEU A 3 -40.70 -52.48 48.80
CA LEU A 3 -40.02 -51.16 48.80
C LEU A 3 -38.89 -51.08 47.74
N HIS A 4 -38.86 -52.01 46.79
CA HIS A 4 -37.74 -52.23 45.87
C HIS A 4 -38.10 -52.03 44.38
N LEU A 5 -39.31 -51.53 44.08
CA LEU A 5 -39.84 -51.49 42.70
C LEU A 5 -40.35 -50.12 42.23
N PHE A 6 -40.12 -49.05 42.99
CA PHE A 6 -40.51 -47.69 42.58
C PHE A 6 -39.32 -46.75 42.27
N LEU A 7 -38.09 -47.23 42.42
CA LEU A 7 -36.85 -46.45 42.17
C LEU A 7 -36.05 -46.94 40.95
N LEU A 8 -36.66 -47.72 40.06
CA LEU A 8 -36.02 -48.28 38.86
C LEU A 8 -36.90 -48.12 37.60
N SER A 9 -37.35 -46.90 37.30
CA SER A 9 -37.97 -46.61 35.99
C SER A 9 -37.82 -45.14 35.57
N SER A 10 -36.64 -44.56 35.80
CA SER A 10 -36.24 -43.34 35.10
C SER A 10 -34.97 -43.70 34.33
N SER A 11 -35.16 -44.14 33.08
CA SER A 11 -34.03 -44.34 32.16
C SER A 11 -33.42 -42.98 31.84
N GLU A 12 -32.11 -42.93 31.62
CA GLU A 12 -31.38 -41.71 31.24
C GLU A 12 -31.99 -41.02 29.99
N ASP A 13 -32.66 -41.80 29.14
CA ASP A 13 -33.38 -41.34 27.96
C ASP A 13 -34.52 -40.35 28.28
N ASP A 14 -35.18 -40.52 29.44
CA ASP A 14 -36.32 -39.69 29.88
C ASP A 14 -35.90 -38.27 30.32
N TRP A 15 -34.64 -38.10 30.71
CA TRP A 15 -34.05 -36.77 30.96
C TRP A 15 -33.58 -36.10 29.68
N TYR A 16 -33.04 -36.89 28.74
CA TYR A 16 -32.60 -36.39 27.44
C TYR A 16 -33.78 -35.95 26.56
N ASP A 17 -34.89 -36.70 26.57
CA ASP A 17 -36.07 -36.38 25.78
C ASP A 17 -36.88 -35.20 26.34
N ARG A 18 -37.03 -35.08 27.66
CA ARG A 18 -37.64 -33.88 28.28
C ARG A 18 -36.79 -32.62 28.08
N GLY A 19 -35.46 -32.75 28.11
CA GLY A 19 -34.56 -31.65 27.77
C GLY A 19 -34.72 -31.19 26.32
N ARG A 20 -34.91 -32.12 25.38
CA ARG A 20 -35.17 -31.80 23.97
C ARG A 20 -36.54 -31.16 23.73
N GLU A 21 -37.61 -31.64 24.37
CA GLU A 21 -38.94 -31.03 24.22
C GLU A 21 -38.99 -29.59 24.75
N VAL A 22 -38.36 -29.31 25.91
CA VAL A 22 -38.33 -27.93 26.46
C VAL A 22 -37.51 -27.00 25.57
N VAL A 23 -36.42 -27.49 24.96
CA VAL A 23 -35.58 -26.70 24.06
C VAL A 23 -36.25 -26.47 22.71
N THR A 24 -37.00 -27.43 22.16
CA THR A 24 -37.67 -27.27 20.86
C THR A 24 -38.97 -26.47 20.94
N HIS A 25 -39.62 -26.41 22.11
CA HIS A 25 -40.90 -25.73 22.27
C HIS A 25 -40.79 -24.20 22.41
N TYR A 26 -39.62 -23.67 22.79
CA TYR A 26 -39.38 -22.23 22.96
C TYR A 26 -38.46 -21.60 21.91
N TRP A 27 -37.88 -22.42 21.03
CA TRP A 27 -36.75 -22.02 20.21
C TRP A 27 -37.02 -22.35 18.73
N GLN A 28 -37.67 -21.42 18.01
CA GLN A 28 -37.96 -21.55 16.58
C GLN A 28 -36.66 -21.55 15.77
N PRO A 29 -36.44 -22.49 14.80
CA PRO A 29 -35.21 -22.60 14.00
C PRO A 29 -34.74 -21.30 13.32
N SER A 30 -35.67 -20.38 13.05
CA SER A 30 -35.40 -19.06 12.51
C SER A 30 -34.50 -18.22 13.42
N GLU A 31 -34.65 -18.29 14.74
CA GLU A 31 -34.00 -17.36 15.67
C GLU A 31 -32.47 -17.62 15.81
N VAL A 32 -31.99 -18.83 15.58
CA VAL A 32 -30.57 -19.29 15.70
C VAL A 32 -29.96 -19.06 14.36
N PHE A 33 -30.73 -19.24 13.28
CA PHE A 33 -30.32 -18.74 11.99
C PHE A 33 -30.13 -17.23 12.01
N GLN A 34 -31.03 -16.47 12.63
CA GLN A 34 -30.90 -15.02 12.77
C GLN A 34 -29.78 -14.62 13.73
N LEU A 35 -29.63 -15.28 14.88
CA LEU A 35 -28.55 -15.02 15.83
C LEU A 35 -27.18 -15.43 15.27
N ALA A 36 -27.06 -16.57 14.60
CA ALA A 36 -25.84 -16.97 13.90
C ALA A 36 -25.53 -16.05 12.72
N ARG A 37 -26.55 -15.50 12.04
CA ARG A 37 -26.39 -14.49 10.98
C ARG A 37 -25.98 -13.14 11.54
N LEU A 38 -26.54 -12.72 12.68
CA LEU A 38 -26.17 -11.51 13.42
C LEU A 38 -24.77 -11.62 14.02
N MET A 39 -24.40 -12.77 14.57
CA MET A 39 -23.05 -13.07 15.03
C MET A 39 -22.05 -13.09 13.86
N LYS A 40 -22.41 -13.62 12.68
CA LYS A 40 -21.59 -13.52 11.46
C LYS A 40 -21.47 -12.07 10.95
N LEU A 41 -22.51 -11.25 11.10
CA LEU A 41 -22.45 -9.82 10.79
C LEU A 41 -21.57 -9.05 11.79
N PHE A 42 -21.64 -9.38 13.08
CA PHE A 42 -20.85 -8.73 14.14
C PHE A 42 -19.38 -9.18 14.16
N LEU A 43 -19.12 -10.47 13.89
CA LEU A 43 -17.77 -11.03 13.82
C LEU A 43 -17.13 -10.90 12.43
N GLY A 44 -17.90 -10.55 11.40
CA GLY A 44 -17.43 -10.32 10.03
C GLY A 44 -16.73 -8.99 9.79
N VAL A 45 -16.60 -8.14 10.83
CA VAL A 45 -15.97 -6.80 10.75
C VAL A 45 -14.62 -6.76 11.47
N THR A 46 -13.89 -7.87 11.48
CA THR A 46 -12.42 -7.77 11.56
C THR A 46 -11.89 -7.91 10.14
N ALA A 47 -11.98 -6.83 9.37
CA ALA A 47 -11.08 -6.68 8.23
C ALA A 47 -9.67 -6.80 8.79
N ASN A 48 -9.04 -7.95 8.59
CA ASN A 48 -7.69 -8.20 9.05
C ASN A 48 -6.80 -7.15 8.39
N ALA A 49 -6.27 -6.20 9.16
CA ALA A 49 -5.33 -5.18 8.65
C ALA A 49 -4.06 -5.81 8.02
N PHE A 50 -3.85 -7.11 8.27
CA PHE A 50 -2.75 -7.93 7.75
C PHE A 50 -3.20 -8.99 6.74
N ASP A 51 -4.40 -8.88 6.17
CA ASP A 51 -4.74 -9.69 5.00
C ASP A 51 -3.90 -9.19 3.82
N LEU A 52 -2.69 -9.74 3.70
CA LEU A 52 -1.71 -9.38 2.67
C LEU A 52 -2.32 -9.55 1.28
N LYS A 53 -3.21 -10.53 1.09
CA LYS A 53 -3.87 -10.76 -0.20
C LYS A 53 -4.91 -9.69 -0.47
N ALA A 54 -5.75 -9.34 0.51
CA ALA A 54 -6.70 -8.23 0.35
C ALA A 54 -5.98 -6.89 0.18
N ALA A 55 -4.87 -6.64 0.88
CA ALA A 55 -4.06 -5.44 0.75
C ALA A 55 -3.30 -5.38 -0.59
N LEU A 56 -2.84 -6.53 -1.11
CA LEU A 56 -2.23 -6.68 -2.45
C LEU A 56 -3.24 -6.58 -3.60
N LEU A 57 -4.47 -7.07 -3.38
CA LEU A 57 -5.52 -7.09 -4.40
C LEU A 57 -6.44 -5.87 -4.33
N ALA A 58 -6.41 -5.10 -3.24
CA ALA A 58 -7.00 -3.78 -3.16
C ALA A 58 -6.17 -2.80 -4.01
N GLY A 59 -6.30 -2.90 -5.33
CA GLY A 59 -5.66 -2.00 -6.30
C GLY A 59 -5.93 -0.52 -6.05
N HIS A 60 -6.91 -0.20 -5.19
CA HIS A 60 -7.29 1.14 -4.77
C HIS A 60 -6.23 1.91 -3.97
N ALA A 61 -5.32 1.24 -3.24
CA ALA A 61 -4.43 1.92 -2.28
C ALA A 61 -2.92 1.70 -2.52
N GLN A 62 -2.53 0.78 -3.40
CA GLN A 62 -1.12 0.37 -3.49
C GLN A 62 -0.23 1.32 -4.30
N HIS A 63 -0.76 1.86 -5.40
CA HIS A 63 0.03 2.70 -6.29
C HIS A 63 0.59 3.95 -5.60
N PRO A 64 -0.18 4.71 -4.78
CA PRO A 64 0.36 5.82 -4.01
C PRO A 64 1.53 5.40 -3.12
N VAL A 65 1.41 4.32 -2.35
CA VAL A 65 2.46 3.91 -1.41
C VAL A 65 3.77 3.58 -2.15
N ILE A 66 3.68 2.92 -3.30
CA ILE A 66 4.86 2.46 -4.06
C ILE A 66 5.56 3.61 -4.79
N VAL A 67 4.83 4.63 -5.25
CA VAL A 67 5.47 5.82 -5.87
C VAL A 67 6.17 6.72 -4.86
N HIS A 68 5.75 6.74 -3.59
CA HIS A 68 6.41 7.57 -2.57
C HIS A 68 7.81 7.06 -2.22
N PHE A 69 8.09 5.77 -2.40
CA PHE A 69 9.38 5.19 -2.06
C PHE A 69 10.56 5.76 -2.90
N PRO A 70 10.54 5.70 -4.24
CA PRO A 70 11.60 6.32 -5.05
C PRO A 70 11.68 7.84 -4.86
N ILE A 71 10.54 8.51 -4.62
CA ILE A 71 10.51 9.96 -4.35
C ILE A 71 11.23 10.28 -3.04
N ALA A 72 10.92 9.57 -1.96
CA ALA A 72 11.53 9.78 -0.65
C ALA A 72 13.04 9.51 -0.69
N LEU A 73 13.47 8.42 -1.35
CA LEU A 73 14.88 8.11 -1.55
C LEU A 73 15.58 9.20 -2.38
N PHE A 74 14.94 9.70 -3.44
CA PHE A 74 15.49 10.80 -4.23
C PHE A 74 15.65 12.09 -3.41
N ILE A 75 14.61 12.51 -2.67
CA ILE A 75 14.67 13.70 -1.81
C ILE A 75 15.75 13.52 -0.73
N ALA A 76 15.81 12.36 -0.08
CA ALA A 76 16.86 12.04 0.88
C ALA A 76 18.25 12.16 0.24
N SER A 77 18.43 11.64 -0.98
CA SER A 77 19.68 11.82 -1.73
C SER A 77 20.06 13.30 -1.87
N VAL A 78 19.12 14.16 -2.27
CA VAL A 78 19.38 15.61 -2.42
C VAL A 78 19.77 16.25 -1.09
N VAL A 79 19.06 15.94 -0.01
CA VAL A 79 19.36 16.44 1.33
C VAL A 79 20.76 16.01 1.77
N PHE A 80 21.10 14.72 1.61
CA PHE A 80 22.43 14.23 1.98
C PHE A 80 23.54 14.80 1.09
N ASP A 81 23.27 15.10 -0.18
CA ASP A 81 24.22 15.82 -1.04
C ASP A 81 24.47 17.25 -0.52
N ALA A 82 23.42 17.98 -0.15
CA ALA A 82 23.55 19.31 0.45
C ALA A 82 24.32 19.27 1.79
N LEU A 83 24.01 18.29 2.65
CA LEU A 83 24.72 18.07 3.91
C LEU A 83 26.18 17.68 3.68
N ALA A 84 26.48 16.90 2.64
CA ALA A 84 27.86 16.53 2.29
C ALA A 84 28.69 17.76 1.89
N LEU A 85 28.09 18.69 1.14
CA LEU A 85 28.72 19.97 0.80
C LEU A 85 28.95 20.85 2.04
N TRP A 86 27.95 20.95 2.92
CA TRP A 86 28.04 21.78 4.12
C TRP A 86 29.01 21.23 5.17
N ARG A 87 28.95 19.93 5.46
CA ARG A 87 29.73 19.27 6.51
C ARG A 87 31.07 18.73 6.02
N LYS A 88 31.31 18.70 4.71
CA LYS A 88 32.54 18.19 4.05
C LYS A 88 32.89 16.75 4.48
N ARG A 89 31.88 15.92 4.75
CA ARG A 89 32.05 14.52 5.19
C ARG A 89 31.81 13.57 4.02
N PRO A 90 32.78 12.71 3.63
CA PRO A 90 32.64 11.83 2.47
C PRO A 90 31.56 10.76 2.66
N ILE A 91 31.28 10.35 3.90
CA ILE A 91 30.21 9.41 4.21
C ILE A 91 28.83 9.92 3.80
N LEU A 92 28.56 11.23 3.94
CA LEU A 92 27.27 11.82 3.54
C LEU A 92 27.09 11.79 2.02
N ALA A 93 28.17 12.01 1.26
CA ALA A 93 28.15 11.89 -0.19
C ALA A 93 27.92 10.45 -0.67
N ALA A 94 28.39 9.46 0.11
CA ALA A 94 28.11 8.05 -0.15
C ALA A 94 26.64 7.71 0.14
N VAL A 95 26.10 8.17 1.27
CA VAL A 95 24.67 8.00 1.62
C VAL A 95 23.78 8.63 0.54
N ALA A 96 24.08 9.85 0.11
CA ALA A 96 23.39 10.50 -1.00
C ALA A 96 23.37 9.63 -2.25
N PHE A 97 24.54 9.12 -2.66
CA PHE A 97 24.65 8.27 -3.83
C PHE A 97 23.83 6.98 -3.72
N TYR A 98 23.90 6.26 -2.60
CA TYR A 98 23.15 5.01 -2.46
C TYR A 98 21.65 5.23 -2.39
N ASN A 99 21.20 6.35 -1.82
CA ASN A 99 19.79 6.76 -1.90
C ASN A 99 19.36 7.03 -3.34
N LEU A 100 20.19 7.71 -4.14
CA LEU A 100 19.91 7.95 -5.56
C LEU A 100 19.83 6.65 -6.36
N VAL A 101 20.75 5.71 -6.12
CA VAL A 101 20.73 4.39 -6.73
C VAL A 101 19.48 3.61 -6.31
N GLY A 102 19.12 3.63 -5.03
CA GLY A 102 17.91 3.00 -4.51
C GLY A 102 16.63 3.59 -5.13
N ALA A 103 16.58 4.93 -5.30
CA ALA A 103 15.50 5.59 -6.00
C ALA A 103 15.41 5.08 -7.45
N ALA A 104 16.53 5.07 -8.19
CA ALA A 104 16.58 4.58 -9.57
C ALA A 104 16.15 3.10 -9.68
N ALA A 105 16.60 2.25 -8.76
CA ALA A 105 16.29 0.82 -8.75
C ALA A 105 14.81 0.52 -8.45
N THR A 106 14.10 1.43 -7.78
CA THR A 106 12.70 1.22 -7.38
C THR A 106 11.69 1.85 -8.35
N ILE A 107 12.14 2.71 -9.27
CA ILE A 107 11.31 3.29 -10.35
C ILE A 107 10.58 2.23 -11.19
N PRO A 108 11.19 1.11 -11.63
CA PRO A 108 10.49 0.11 -12.43
C PRO A 108 9.24 -0.45 -11.73
N PHE A 109 9.30 -0.62 -10.41
CA PHE A 109 8.16 -1.05 -9.60
C PHE A 109 7.06 0.02 -9.52
N ALA A 110 7.45 1.29 -9.39
CA ALA A 110 6.51 2.42 -9.43
C ALA A 110 5.80 2.53 -10.79
N ILE A 111 6.51 2.30 -11.91
CA ILE A 111 5.91 2.29 -13.25
C ILE A 111 4.97 1.10 -13.41
N ALA A 112 5.39 -0.10 -13.03
CA ALA A 112 4.56 -1.31 -13.14
C ALA A 112 3.23 -1.17 -12.38
N THR A 113 3.30 -0.64 -11.17
CA THR A 113 2.11 -0.43 -10.33
C THR A 113 1.23 0.70 -10.84
N GLY A 114 1.80 1.76 -11.42
CA GLY A 114 1.03 2.83 -12.07
C GLY A 114 0.30 2.38 -13.34
N LEU A 115 0.94 1.55 -14.16
CA LEU A 115 0.29 0.94 -15.32
C LEU A 115 -0.82 -0.03 -14.90
N GLY A 116 -0.61 -0.77 -13.81
CA GLY A 116 -1.64 -1.60 -13.19
C GLY A 116 -2.85 -0.78 -12.74
N ALA A 117 -2.60 0.29 -11.98
CA ALA A 117 -3.64 1.24 -11.54
C ALA A 117 -4.45 1.77 -12.74
N TRP A 118 -3.78 2.18 -13.81
CA TRP A 118 -4.47 2.64 -15.03
C TRP A 118 -5.33 1.55 -15.68
N ARG A 119 -4.86 0.30 -15.74
CA ARG A 119 -5.62 -0.80 -16.35
C ARG A 119 -6.82 -1.24 -15.53
N TRP A 120 -6.66 -1.37 -14.20
CA TRP A 120 -7.70 -1.93 -13.33
C TRP A 120 -8.62 -0.90 -12.70
N GLN A 121 -8.12 0.28 -12.32
CA GLN A 121 -8.93 1.30 -11.64
C GLN A 121 -9.60 2.28 -12.61
N LEU A 122 -8.87 2.62 -13.68
CA LEU A 122 -9.38 3.52 -14.70
C LEU A 122 -9.94 2.75 -15.90
N GLU A 123 -10.06 1.42 -15.80
CA GLU A 123 -10.55 0.53 -16.87
C GLU A 123 -9.82 0.71 -18.22
N GLY A 124 -8.56 1.19 -18.18
CA GLY A 124 -7.82 1.54 -19.38
C GLY A 124 -8.34 2.79 -20.09
N ALA A 125 -8.93 3.74 -19.35
CA ALA A 125 -9.45 5.00 -19.85
C ALA A 125 -8.45 5.68 -20.78
N VAL A 126 -8.97 6.32 -21.83
CA VAL A 126 -8.13 7.00 -22.82
C VAL A 126 -7.30 8.07 -22.12
N LEU A 127 -5.98 8.03 -22.32
CA LEU A 127 -5.02 8.98 -21.77
C LEU A 127 -5.29 10.40 -22.30
N LYS A 128 -6.12 11.16 -21.59
CA LYS A 128 -6.49 12.55 -21.90
C LYS A 128 -6.37 13.44 -20.67
N GLY A 129 -6.22 14.75 -20.91
CA GLY A 129 -6.15 15.76 -19.85
C GLY A 129 -5.09 15.46 -18.79
N ASN A 130 -5.49 15.55 -17.52
CA ASN A 130 -4.63 15.39 -16.35
C ASN A 130 -3.97 14.02 -16.26
N LEU A 131 -4.63 12.95 -16.72
CA LEU A 131 -4.06 11.59 -16.70
C LEU A 131 -2.85 11.47 -17.64
N ARG A 132 -2.96 12.05 -18.84
CA ARG A 132 -1.85 12.09 -19.80
C ARG A 132 -0.71 12.96 -19.26
N LEU A 133 -1.03 14.10 -18.67
CA LEU A 133 -0.02 15.00 -18.10
C LEU A 133 0.71 14.33 -16.93
N HIS A 134 -0.01 13.66 -16.04
CA HIS A 134 0.56 12.88 -14.93
C HIS A 134 1.54 11.82 -15.44
N LEU A 135 1.15 11.04 -16.46
CA LEU A 135 2.03 10.03 -17.06
C LEU A 135 3.29 10.65 -17.68
N ILE A 136 3.17 11.75 -18.42
CA ILE A 136 4.32 12.44 -19.02
C ILE A 136 5.26 12.98 -17.93
N CYS A 137 4.73 13.62 -16.90
CA CYS A 137 5.53 14.14 -15.78
C CYS A 137 6.19 13.00 -14.99
N ALA A 138 5.50 11.88 -14.78
CA ALA A 138 6.04 10.70 -14.11
C ALA A 138 7.21 10.08 -14.90
N LEU A 139 7.04 9.88 -16.22
CA LEU A 139 8.11 9.33 -17.07
C LEU A 139 9.29 10.29 -17.22
N THR A 140 9.03 11.59 -17.27
CA THR A 140 10.07 12.62 -17.29
C THR A 140 10.86 12.61 -15.99
N SER A 141 10.18 12.57 -14.84
CA SER A 141 10.81 12.47 -13.51
C SER A 141 11.66 11.21 -13.39
N ALA A 142 11.12 10.07 -13.82
CA ALA A 142 11.85 8.79 -13.83
C ALA A 142 13.13 8.86 -14.67
N SER A 143 13.04 9.42 -15.88
CA SER A 143 14.18 9.60 -16.78
C SER A 143 15.24 10.51 -16.18
N LEU A 144 14.83 11.63 -15.55
CA LEU A 144 15.74 12.55 -14.87
C LEU A 144 16.47 11.87 -13.72
N ILE A 145 15.79 11.04 -12.91
CA ILE A 145 16.44 10.28 -11.83
C ILE A 145 17.46 9.29 -12.39
N PHE A 146 17.15 8.56 -13.47
CA PHE A 146 18.13 7.69 -14.13
C PHE A 146 19.33 8.46 -14.68
N ILE A 147 19.10 9.62 -15.31
CA ILE A 147 20.16 10.50 -15.80
C ILE A 147 21.04 10.98 -14.64
N LEU A 148 20.45 11.43 -13.54
CA LEU A 148 21.17 11.86 -12.35
C LEU A 148 21.99 10.71 -11.74
N CYS A 149 21.40 9.51 -11.64
CA CYS A 149 22.09 8.32 -11.16
C CYS A 149 23.28 7.96 -12.04
N TRP A 150 23.11 8.03 -13.36
CA TRP A 150 24.17 7.83 -14.34
C TRP A 150 25.28 8.87 -14.21
N MET A 151 24.93 10.16 -14.22
CA MET A 151 25.87 11.28 -14.05
C MET A 151 26.66 11.11 -12.76
N ARG A 152 25.97 10.80 -11.64
CA ARG A 152 26.60 10.65 -10.34
C ARG A 152 27.55 9.45 -10.29
N SER A 153 27.17 8.33 -10.90
CA SER A 153 28.03 7.15 -11.03
C SER A 153 29.31 7.47 -11.79
N ARG A 154 29.20 8.23 -12.89
CA ARG A 154 30.35 8.68 -13.70
C ARG A 154 31.24 9.66 -12.92
N LEU A 155 30.65 10.58 -12.16
CA LEU A 155 31.39 11.52 -11.31
C LEU A 155 32.16 10.81 -10.21
N ARG A 156 31.52 9.83 -9.52
CA ARG A 156 32.19 9.02 -8.49
C ARG A 156 33.34 8.18 -9.06
N ALA A 157 33.16 7.56 -10.22
CA ALA A 157 34.22 6.81 -10.88
C ALA A 157 35.46 7.67 -11.22
N LYS A 158 35.26 8.98 -11.43
CA LYS A 158 36.32 9.96 -11.68
C LYS A 158 36.81 10.68 -10.41
N GLY A 159 36.24 10.39 -9.24
CA GLY A 159 36.55 11.09 -7.99
C GLY A 159 36.14 12.57 -7.99
N MET A 160 35.22 12.99 -8.87
CA MET A 160 34.83 14.38 -9.04
C MET A 160 33.56 14.71 -8.23
N ALA A 161 33.50 15.95 -7.73
CA ALA A 161 32.31 16.48 -7.09
C ALA A 161 31.21 16.81 -8.12
N PRO A 162 29.92 16.77 -7.75
CA PRO A 162 28.83 17.27 -8.58
C PRO A 162 29.01 18.76 -8.92
N GLY A 163 28.95 19.07 -10.22
CA GLY A 163 29.01 20.45 -10.73
C GLY A 163 27.63 21.07 -10.97
N THR A 164 27.60 22.32 -11.44
CA THR A 164 26.37 23.12 -11.65
C THR A 164 25.33 22.42 -12.52
N VAL A 165 25.75 21.70 -13.56
CA VAL A 165 24.83 20.97 -14.45
C VAL A 165 24.06 19.88 -13.68
N TYR A 166 24.74 19.11 -12.82
CA TYR A 166 24.09 18.10 -11.98
C TYR A 166 23.07 18.74 -11.04
N VAL A 167 23.43 19.88 -10.43
CA VAL A 167 22.54 20.63 -9.54
C VAL A 167 21.31 21.13 -10.30
N ALA A 168 21.49 21.71 -11.49
CA ALA A 168 20.37 22.19 -12.31
C ALA A 168 19.40 21.07 -12.70
N VAL A 169 19.93 19.91 -13.14
CA VAL A 169 19.12 18.72 -13.45
C VAL A 169 18.41 18.20 -12.20
N THR A 170 19.03 18.28 -11.03
CA THR A 170 18.42 17.89 -9.74
C THR A 170 17.22 18.78 -9.40
N PHE A 171 17.34 20.10 -9.55
CA PHE A 171 16.21 21.01 -9.34
C PHE A 171 15.08 20.79 -10.35
N LEU A 172 15.41 20.53 -11.62
CA LEU A 172 14.42 20.18 -12.63
C LEU A 172 13.66 18.89 -12.26
N ALA A 173 14.37 17.88 -11.77
CA ALA A 173 13.77 16.63 -11.29
C ALA A 173 12.82 16.87 -10.12
N LEU A 174 13.23 17.66 -9.11
CA LEU A 174 12.37 18.03 -7.98
C LEU A 174 11.09 18.73 -8.45
N MET A 175 11.22 19.69 -9.37
CA MET A 175 10.06 20.41 -9.94
C MET A 175 9.09 19.45 -10.63
N MET A 176 9.61 18.50 -11.43
CA MET A 176 8.78 17.51 -12.12
C MET A 176 8.10 16.52 -11.18
N ILE A 177 8.78 16.11 -10.11
CA ILE A 177 8.21 15.24 -9.07
C ILE A 177 7.06 15.94 -8.35
N THR A 178 7.23 17.21 -7.97
CA THR A 178 6.16 18.00 -7.33
C THR A 178 4.93 18.11 -8.23
N LEU A 179 5.13 18.42 -9.52
CA LEU A 179 4.04 18.49 -10.49
C LEU A 179 3.36 17.14 -10.71
N THR A 180 4.13 16.05 -10.76
CA THR A 180 3.60 14.68 -10.85
C THR A 180 2.72 14.35 -9.64
N GLY A 181 3.19 14.68 -8.44
CA GLY A 181 2.45 14.47 -7.19
C GLY A 181 1.14 15.25 -7.13
N HIS A 182 1.16 16.54 -7.49
CA HIS A 182 -0.03 17.38 -7.55
C HIS A 182 -1.09 16.80 -8.51
N LEU A 183 -0.68 16.41 -9.72
CA LEU A 183 -1.60 15.79 -10.69
C LEU A 183 -2.10 14.42 -10.21
N GLY A 184 -1.25 13.65 -9.50
CA GLY A 184 -1.64 12.38 -8.90
C GLY A 184 -2.73 12.54 -7.84
N GLY A 185 -2.67 13.61 -7.03
CA GLY A 185 -3.71 13.94 -6.05
C GLY A 185 -5.05 14.29 -6.69
N ILE A 186 -5.04 15.06 -7.79
CA ILE A 186 -6.26 15.36 -8.54
C ILE A 186 -6.88 14.07 -9.11
N LEU A 187 -6.05 13.15 -9.63
CA LEU A 187 -6.52 11.89 -10.22
C LEU A 187 -7.07 10.89 -9.20
N SER A 188 -6.60 10.93 -7.95
CA SER A 188 -7.11 10.07 -6.87
C SER A 188 -8.36 10.63 -6.19
N GLY A 189 -8.82 11.84 -6.55
CA GLY A 189 -10.03 12.45 -6.01
C GLY A 189 -9.90 13.01 -4.59
N ILE A 190 -8.67 13.15 -4.06
CA ILE A 190 -8.44 13.83 -2.76
C ILE A 190 -8.63 15.35 -2.85
N GLU A 191 -8.55 15.91 -4.06
CA GLU A 191 -8.97 17.27 -4.36
C GLU A 191 -10.29 17.19 -5.14
N THR A 192 -11.41 17.17 -4.43
CA THR A 192 -12.71 17.49 -5.04
C THR A 192 -12.78 19.00 -5.32
N PRO A 193 -13.46 19.43 -6.39
CA PRO A 193 -13.59 20.86 -6.74
C PRO A 193 -14.21 21.70 -5.62
#